data_AF-A0A1Q9EH82-F1
#
_entry.id   AF-A0A1Q9EH82-F1
#
_cell.length_a   1.000
_cell.length_b   1.000
_cell.length_c   1.000
_cell.angle_alpha   90.00
_cell.angle_beta   90.00
_cell.angle_gamma   90.00
#
_symmetry.space_group_name_H-M   'P 1'
#
loop_
_entity.id
_entity.type
_entity.pdbx_description
1 polymer ?
#
loop_
_entity_poly.entity_id
_entity_poly.type
_entity_poly.pdbx_seq_one_letter_code
_entity_poly.pdbx_strand_id
1 'polypeptide(L)'
;MAHVTNMKIADGKGRSQVVLLARGSSSAAVLHAAPHVPHLAAVVLLHAVAELAEVARARKHRLPWQMQIHGVLRHYDLPDLLAALPASVSVAVASPLSAKRRRLSWRQAWRSYRLAARRFQGMRMRILMGQDEVTFQIARFLTVLFRGGVRR
;
A
#
# COMPACT_ATOMS: atom_id res chain seq x y z
N MET A 1 -2.00 10.71 -13.91
CA MET A 1 -1.73 9.38 -14.48
C MET A 1 -1.65 8.38 -13.34
N ALA A 2 -2.64 7.49 -13.24
CA ALA A 2 -2.63 6.37 -12.29
C ALA A 2 -1.79 5.26 -12.90
N HIS A 3 -0.80 4.76 -12.17
CA HIS A 3 0.03 3.63 -12.62
C HIS A 3 -0.30 2.44 -11.73
N VAL A 4 -0.74 1.35 -12.35
CA VAL A 4 -0.91 0.04 -11.72
C VAL A 4 -0.07 -0.92 -12.53
N THR A 5 0.83 -1.63 -11.86
CA THR A 5 1.69 -2.62 -12.52
C THR A 5 1.57 -3.93 -11.77
N ASN A 6 1.26 -4.97 -12.52
CA ASN A 6 1.32 -6.35 -12.05
C ASN A 6 2.66 -6.92 -12.46
N MET A 7 3.47 -7.30 -11.47
CA MET A 7 4.73 -7.98 -11.73
C MET A 7 4.56 -9.45 -11.34
N LYS A 8 4.64 -10.35 -12.33
CA LYS A 8 4.75 -11.78 -12.08
C LYS A 8 6.21 -12.11 -11.85
N ILE A 9 6.54 -12.67 -10.70
CA ILE A 9 7.88 -13.15 -10.39
C ILE A 9 7.81 -14.65 -10.14
N ALA A 10 8.65 -15.42 -10.82
CA ALA A 10 8.83 -16.82 -10.50
C ALA A 10 9.58 -16.93 -9.17
N ASP A 11 9.00 -17.58 -8.17
CA ASP A 11 9.78 -17.97 -7.00
C ASP A 11 10.80 -19.05 -7.39
N GLY A 12 11.82 -19.26 -6.55
CA GLY A 12 12.83 -20.31 -6.77
C GLY A 12 12.28 -21.75 -6.82
N LYS A 13 10.95 -21.92 -6.71
CA LYS A 13 10.20 -23.18 -6.81
C LYS A 13 9.27 -23.22 -8.03
N GLY A 14 9.38 -22.26 -8.95
CA GLY A 14 8.60 -22.20 -10.19
C GLY A 14 7.17 -21.68 -10.06
N ARG A 15 6.76 -21.17 -8.88
CA ARG A 15 5.42 -20.59 -8.70
C ARG A 15 5.41 -19.12 -9.09
N SER A 16 4.41 -18.71 -9.86
CA SER A 16 4.20 -17.30 -10.20
C SER A 16 3.60 -16.55 -9.01
N GLN A 17 4.35 -15.61 -8.45
CA GLN A 17 3.90 -14.68 -7.43
C GLN A 17 3.52 -13.33 -8.06
N VAL A 18 2.48 -12.68 -7.54
CA VAL A 18 2.03 -11.36 -8.02
C VAL A 18 2.42 -10.28 -7.02
N VAL A 19 3.01 -9.20 -7.52
CA VAL A 19 3.19 -7.95 -6.78
C VAL A 19 2.31 -6.89 -7.39
N LEU A 20 1.52 -6.23 -6.56
CA LEU A 20 0.71 -5.08 -6.95
C LEU A 20 1.42 -3.81 -6.55
N LEU A 21 1.64 -2.92 -7.51
CA LEU A 21 2.20 -1.60 -7.29
C LEU A 21 1.20 -0.53 -7.71
N ALA A 22 0.88 0.38 -6.78
CA ALA A 22 -0.04 1.48 -7.01
C ALA A 22 0.65 2.81 -6.75
N ARG A 23 0.27 3.87 -7.47
CA ARG A 23 0.76 5.23 -7.25
C ARG A 23 -0.37 6.25 -7.14
N GLY A 24 -0.33 7.07 -6.10
CA GLY A 24 -1.26 8.17 -5.93
C GLY A 24 -2.69 7.68 -5.76
N SER A 25 -3.57 8.13 -6.64
CA SER A 25 -5.00 7.85 -6.56
C SER A 25 -5.39 6.41 -6.94
N SER A 26 -4.51 5.63 -7.60
CA SER A 26 -4.81 4.22 -7.91
C SER A 26 -4.73 3.29 -6.70
N SER A 27 -4.20 3.76 -5.59
CA SER A 27 -3.99 2.96 -4.37
C SER A 27 -5.29 2.36 -3.83
N ALA A 28 -6.40 3.11 -3.86
CA ALA A 28 -7.69 2.60 -3.44
C ALA A 28 -8.16 1.42 -4.30
N ALA A 29 -8.11 1.57 -5.63
CA ALA A 29 -8.50 0.51 -6.56
C ALA A 29 -7.62 -0.74 -6.42
N VAL A 30 -6.31 -0.57 -6.22
CA VAL A 30 -5.39 -1.70 -6.00
C VAL A 30 -5.69 -2.41 -4.69
N LEU A 31 -5.98 -1.68 -3.60
CA LEU A 31 -6.38 -2.29 -2.34
C LEU A 31 -7.72 -3.03 -2.43
N HIS A 32 -8.64 -2.56 -3.27
CA HIS A 32 -9.87 -3.29 -3.58
C HIS A 32 -9.65 -4.58 -4.35
N ALA A 33 -8.74 -4.55 -5.32
CA ALA A 33 -8.45 -5.73 -6.13
C ALA A 33 -7.62 -6.76 -5.36
N ALA A 34 -6.77 -6.33 -4.43
CA ALA A 34 -5.76 -7.16 -3.77
C ALA A 34 -6.30 -8.47 -3.15
N PRO A 35 -7.44 -8.49 -2.41
CA PRO A 35 -8.00 -9.73 -1.88
C PRO A 35 -8.38 -10.77 -2.95
N HIS A 36 -8.64 -10.32 -4.18
CA HIS A 36 -9.06 -11.16 -5.30
C HIS A 36 -7.89 -11.59 -6.20
N VAL A 37 -6.66 -11.15 -5.93
CA VAL A 37 -5.50 -11.51 -6.74
C VAL A 37 -4.92 -12.84 -6.26
N PRO A 38 -5.00 -13.91 -7.08
CA PRO A 38 -4.39 -15.19 -6.72
C PRO A 38 -2.87 -15.05 -6.62
N HIS A 39 -2.28 -15.73 -5.65
CA HIS A 39 -0.82 -15.72 -5.41
C HIS A 39 -0.24 -14.32 -5.16
N LEU A 40 -1.03 -13.40 -4.58
CA LEU A 40 -0.55 -12.10 -4.15
C LEU A 40 0.54 -12.27 -3.08
N ALA A 41 1.74 -11.80 -3.40
CA ALA A 41 2.89 -11.84 -2.50
C ALA A 41 3.14 -10.49 -1.82
N ALA A 42 2.93 -9.39 -2.54
CA ALA A 42 3.16 -8.06 -1.98
C ALA A 42 2.27 -6.96 -2.58
N VAL A 43 2.02 -5.94 -1.78
CA VAL A 43 1.35 -4.69 -2.18
C VAL A 43 2.27 -3.52 -1.85
N VAL A 44 2.53 -2.68 -2.85
CA VAL A 44 3.37 -1.48 -2.72
C VAL A 44 2.56 -0.25 -3.10
N LEU A 45 2.41 0.67 -2.16
CA LEU A 45 1.65 1.91 -2.32
C LEU A 45 2.60 3.10 -2.34
N LEU A 46 2.72 3.78 -3.48
CA LEU A 46 3.58 4.93 -3.69
C LEU A 46 2.78 6.22 -3.67
N HIS A 47 3.15 7.18 -2.82
CA HIS A 47 2.47 8.48 -2.76
C HIS A 47 0.95 8.34 -2.58
N ALA A 48 0.52 7.27 -1.90
CA ALA A 48 -0.89 6.98 -1.68
C ALA A 48 -1.48 7.97 -0.70
N VAL A 49 -2.77 8.28 -0.88
CA VAL A 49 -3.53 8.99 0.14
C VAL A 49 -3.64 8.08 1.35
N ALA A 50 -3.36 8.61 2.54
CA ALA A 50 -3.30 7.79 3.75
C ALA A 50 -4.70 7.33 4.19
N GLU A 51 -5.69 8.24 4.13
CA GLU A 51 -7.04 8.04 4.64
C GLU A 51 -8.05 8.69 3.69
N LEU A 52 -9.09 7.95 3.28
CA LEU A 52 -10.29 8.48 2.64
C LEU A 52 -11.09 9.35 3.61
N ALA A 53 -11.02 9.09 4.92
CA ALA A 53 -11.66 9.94 5.93
C ALA A 53 -11.14 11.38 5.88
N GLU A 54 -9.84 11.57 5.65
CA GLU A 54 -9.26 12.90 5.48
C GLU A 54 -9.77 13.58 4.20
N VAL A 55 -9.96 12.81 3.11
CA VAL A 55 -10.52 13.33 1.86
C VAL A 55 -11.96 13.81 2.07
N ALA A 56 -12.78 13.01 2.75
CA ALA A 56 -14.18 13.35 3.02
C ALA A 56 -14.34 14.55 3.97
N ARG A 57 -13.43 14.73 4.94
CA ARG A 57 -13.46 15.87 5.87
C ARG A 57 -12.85 17.15 5.28
N ALA A 58 -12.03 17.04 4.25
CA ALA A 58 -11.32 18.18 3.69
C ALA A 58 -12.23 19.09 2.87
N ARG A 59 -12.49 20.31 3.36
CA ARG A 59 -13.21 21.37 2.62
C ARG A 59 -12.62 21.66 1.22
N LYS A 60 -11.31 21.44 1.06
CA LYS A 60 -10.59 21.50 -0.22
C LYS A 60 -9.64 20.30 -0.31
N HIS A 61 -9.81 19.44 -1.29
CA HIS A 61 -8.94 18.29 -1.58
C HIS A 61 -8.57 18.25 -3.07
N ARG A 62 -7.52 17.51 -3.43
CA ARG A 62 -7.03 17.39 -4.84
C ARG A 62 -7.33 16.02 -5.44
N LEU A 63 -8.45 15.43 -5.03
CA LEU A 63 -8.81 14.02 -5.28
C LEU A 63 -10.31 13.88 -5.59
N PRO A 64 -10.86 14.59 -6.59
CA PRO A 64 -12.31 14.62 -6.86
C PRO A 64 -12.88 13.23 -7.14
N TRP A 65 -12.15 12.40 -7.88
CA TRP A 65 -12.59 11.04 -8.24
C TRP A 65 -12.68 10.08 -7.04
N GLN A 66 -11.96 10.34 -5.95
CA GLN A 66 -12.06 9.51 -4.74
C GLN A 66 -13.36 9.75 -3.96
N MET A 67 -14.07 10.85 -4.22
CA MET A 67 -15.39 11.12 -3.63
C MET A 67 -16.53 10.41 -4.34
N GLN A 68 -16.29 9.76 -5.49
CA GLN A 68 -17.34 9.01 -6.20
C GLN A 68 -17.79 7.75 -5.45
N ILE A 69 -17.00 7.28 -4.49
CA ILE A 69 -17.35 6.12 -3.67
C ILE A 69 -18.19 6.60 -2.47
N HIS A 70 -19.46 6.88 -2.73
CA HIS A 70 -20.40 7.28 -1.68
C HIS A 70 -20.55 6.17 -0.64
N GLY A 71 -20.60 6.54 0.64
CA GLY A 71 -20.77 5.58 1.73
C GLY A 71 -19.55 4.71 2.01
N VAL A 72 -18.42 4.88 1.31
CA VAL A 72 -17.22 4.05 1.48
C VAL A 72 -16.76 3.97 2.93
N LEU A 73 -16.78 5.12 3.62
CA LEU A 73 -16.39 5.25 5.02
C LEU A 73 -17.35 4.59 6.01
N ARG A 74 -18.56 4.19 5.56
CA ARG A 74 -19.47 3.36 6.36
C ARG A 74 -18.99 1.91 6.43
N HIS A 75 -18.11 1.50 5.52
CA HIS A 75 -17.65 0.12 5.38
C HIS A 75 -16.16 -0.03 5.69
N TYR A 76 -15.30 0.88 5.26
CA TYR A 76 -13.85 0.85 5.51
C TYR A 76 -13.15 2.18 5.19
N ASP A 77 -11.93 2.34 5.70
CA ASP A 77 -10.91 3.28 5.20
C ASP A 77 -9.71 2.52 4.56
N LEU A 78 -8.78 3.22 3.89
CA LEU A 78 -7.60 2.63 3.24
C LEU A 78 -6.68 1.86 4.21
N PRO A 79 -6.41 2.34 5.44
CA PRO A 79 -5.65 1.56 6.40
C PRO A 79 -6.38 0.27 6.82
N ASP A 80 -7.71 0.26 6.82
CA ASP A 80 -8.51 -0.91 7.15
C ASP A 80 -8.42 -1.97 6.06
N LEU A 81 -8.47 -1.56 4.78
CA LEU A 81 -8.25 -2.46 3.65
C LEU A 81 -6.86 -3.11 3.69
N LEU A 82 -5.83 -2.34 4.04
CA LEU A 82 -4.50 -2.91 4.26
C LEU A 82 -4.51 -3.92 5.40
N ALA A 83 -5.14 -3.60 6.53
CA ALA A 83 -5.25 -4.50 7.67
C ALA A 83 -6.10 -5.76 7.39
N ALA A 84 -6.94 -5.73 6.37
CA ALA A 84 -7.76 -6.86 5.95
C ALA A 84 -7.03 -7.86 5.03
N LEU A 85 -5.87 -7.49 4.47
CA LEU A 85 -5.11 -8.39 3.61
C LEU A 85 -4.61 -9.62 4.38
N PRO A 86 -4.41 -10.78 3.70
CA PRO A 86 -3.86 -11.97 4.33
C PRO A 86 -2.49 -11.70 4.94
N ALA A 87 -2.22 -12.27 6.12
CA ALA A 87 -0.96 -12.06 6.85
C ALA A 87 0.29 -12.60 6.11
N SER A 88 0.11 -13.37 5.03
CA SER A 88 1.16 -13.84 4.14
C SER A 88 1.63 -12.76 3.15
N VAL A 89 0.81 -11.73 2.89
CA VAL A 89 1.13 -10.62 1.99
C VAL A 89 2.06 -9.64 2.70
N SER A 90 3.09 -9.17 1.99
CA SER A 90 3.94 -8.09 2.49
C SER A 90 3.51 -6.74 1.93
N VAL A 91 3.51 -5.72 2.79
CA VAL A 91 3.00 -4.39 2.49
C VAL A 91 4.13 -3.36 2.60
N ALA A 92 4.27 -2.51 1.59
CA ALA A 92 5.09 -1.31 1.66
C ALA A 92 4.25 -0.08 1.33
N VAL A 93 4.24 0.90 2.23
CA VAL A 93 3.63 2.21 2.00
C VAL A 93 4.73 3.25 1.96
N ALA A 94 4.92 3.88 0.83
CA ALA A 94 6.01 4.79 0.55
C ALA A 94 5.53 6.22 0.33
N SER A 95 6.04 7.13 1.15
CA SER A 95 5.73 8.57 1.13
C SER A 95 4.23 8.87 1.08
N PRO A 96 3.43 8.38 2.06
CA PRO A 96 2.00 8.61 2.09
C PRO A 96 1.66 10.10 2.14
N LEU A 97 0.54 10.44 1.52
CA LEU A 97 0.06 11.80 1.33
C LEU A 97 -1.22 12.04 2.12
N SER A 98 -1.38 13.28 2.57
CA SER A 98 -2.66 13.81 3.02
C SER A 98 -3.64 14.02 1.85
N ALA A 99 -4.91 14.27 2.17
CA ALA A 99 -5.94 14.69 1.21
C ALA A 99 -5.58 15.93 0.37
N LYS A 100 -4.68 16.78 0.91
CA LYS A 100 -4.13 17.97 0.21
C LYS A 100 -2.90 17.68 -0.65
N ARG A 101 -2.52 16.40 -0.81
CA ARG A 101 -1.28 15.92 -1.45
C ARG A 101 0.01 16.42 -0.80
N ARG A 102 -0.03 16.79 0.48
CA ARG A 102 1.19 17.05 1.26
C ARG A 102 1.68 15.74 1.85
N ARG A 103 2.99 15.51 1.82
CA ARG A 103 3.58 14.33 2.48
C ARG A 103 3.28 14.37 3.96
N LEU A 104 2.91 13.22 4.51
CA LEU A 104 2.78 13.08 5.94
C LEU A 104 4.16 13.04 6.60
N SER A 105 4.25 13.51 7.84
CA SER A 105 5.40 13.20 8.70
C SER A 105 5.36 11.72 9.11
N TRP A 106 6.50 11.18 9.56
CA TRP A 106 6.57 9.81 10.08
C TRP A 106 5.52 9.52 11.15
N ARG A 107 5.35 10.43 12.12
CA ARG A 107 4.36 10.29 13.20
C ARG A 107 2.92 10.24 12.66
N GLN A 108 2.59 11.07 11.67
CA GLN A 108 1.27 11.07 11.04
C GLN A 108 1.04 9.78 10.27
N ALA A 109 2.00 9.36 9.44
CA ALA A 109 1.92 8.11 8.68
C ALA A 109 1.75 6.90 9.61
N TRP A 110 2.57 6.80 10.67
CA TRP A 110 2.46 5.73 11.66
C TRP A 110 1.08 5.71 12.34
N ARG A 111 0.54 6.89 12.69
CA ARG A 111 -0.80 6.99 13.30
C ARG A 111 -1.89 6.48 12.36
N SER A 112 -1.88 6.91 11.10
CA SER A 112 -2.85 6.47 10.08
C SER A 112 -2.81 4.96 9.85
N TYR A 113 -1.61 4.39 9.78
CA TYR A 113 -1.42 2.97 9.51
C TYR A 113 -1.27 2.11 10.77
N ARG A 114 -1.50 2.65 11.96
CA ARG A 114 -1.27 1.93 13.22
C ARG A 114 -2.05 0.62 13.31
N LEU A 115 -3.29 0.60 12.81
CA LEU A 115 -4.12 -0.60 12.81
C LEU A 115 -3.51 -1.68 11.90
N ALA A 116 -3.19 -1.32 10.65
CA ALA A 116 -2.51 -2.22 9.73
C ALA A 116 -1.16 -2.69 10.30
N ALA A 117 -0.35 -1.79 10.85
CA ALA A 117 0.95 -2.11 11.43
C ALA A 117 0.86 -3.06 12.64
N ARG A 118 -0.23 -3.01 13.41
CA ARG A 118 -0.49 -3.98 14.49
C ARG A 118 -0.91 -5.36 13.96
N ARG A 119 -1.61 -5.39 12.83
CA ARG A 119 -2.08 -6.62 12.18
C ARG A 119 -0.93 -7.39 11.54
N PHE A 120 -0.04 -6.70 10.84
CA PHE A 120 1.14 -7.31 10.24
C PHE A 120 2.25 -7.46 11.28
N GLN A 121 2.40 -8.67 11.83
CA GLN A 121 3.50 -8.97 12.74
C GLN A 121 4.85 -8.99 11.99
N GLY A 122 5.90 -8.43 12.61
CA GLY A 122 7.29 -8.50 12.12
C GLY A 122 7.58 -7.64 10.88
N MET A 123 8.42 -8.13 9.97
CA MET A 123 8.93 -7.40 8.78
C MET A 123 7.91 -7.23 7.64
N ARG A 124 6.65 -7.66 7.82
CA ARG A 124 5.67 -7.77 6.73
C ARG A 124 4.97 -6.46 6.39
N MET A 125 5.10 -5.42 7.21
CA MET A 125 4.68 -4.06 6.84
C MET A 125 5.82 -3.08 7.01
N ARG A 126 6.03 -2.23 6.01
CA ARG A 126 7.02 -1.15 6.06
C ARG A 126 6.38 0.16 5.61
N ILE A 127 6.62 1.21 6.39
CA ILE A 127 6.33 2.59 6.00
C ILE A 127 7.67 3.21 5.63
N LEU A 128 7.80 3.71 4.41
CA LEU A 128 9.03 4.28 3.85
C LEU A 128 8.81 5.77 3.63
N MET A 129 9.78 6.61 3.99
CA MET A 129 9.68 8.08 3.87
C MET A 129 10.74 8.59 2.90
N GLY A 130 10.50 9.72 2.22
CA GLY A 130 11.44 10.32 1.26
C GLY A 130 11.16 9.92 -0.20
N GLN A 131 11.73 10.63 -1.18
CA GLN A 131 11.45 10.37 -2.62
C GLN A 131 12.57 9.56 -3.28
N ASP A 132 13.82 9.95 -3.06
CA ASP A 132 15.00 9.32 -3.68
C ASP A 132 15.33 7.97 -3.04
N GLU A 133 15.00 7.83 -1.75
CA GLU A 133 15.19 6.59 -0.99
C GLU A 133 14.13 5.53 -1.30
N VAL A 134 12.94 5.94 -1.75
CA VAL A 134 11.79 5.05 -1.88
C VAL A 134 11.97 4.02 -2.99
N THR A 135 12.51 4.41 -4.15
CA THR A 135 12.75 3.47 -5.26
C THR A 135 13.76 2.40 -4.86
N PHE A 136 14.86 2.83 -4.21
CA PHE A 136 15.91 1.92 -3.73
C PHE A 136 15.39 1.01 -2.61
N GLN A 137 14.64 1.56 -1.65
CA GLN A 137 14.07 0.78 -0.56
C GLN A 137 12.97 -0.18 -1.02
N ILE A 138 12.20 0.16 -2.07
CA ILE A 138 11.24 -0.76 -2.70
C ILE A 138 11.99 -1.88 -3.42
N ALA A 139 13.02 -1.55 -4.21
CA ALA A 139 13.85 -2.56 -4.86
C ALA A 139 14.47 -3.51 -3.81
N ARG A 140 14.97 -2.97 -2.70
CA ARG A 140 15.48 -3.76 -1.57
C ARG A 140 14.39 -4.57 -0.88
N PHE A 141 13.20 -4.01 -0.68
CA PHE A 141 12.06 -4.71 -0.08
C PHE A 141 11.63 -5.91 -0.92
N LEU A 142 11.48 -5.71 -2.24
CA LEU A 142 11.21 -6.79 -3.18
C LEU A 142 12.36 -7.80 -3.18
N THR A 143 13.61 -7.34 -3.22
CA THR A 143 14.79 -8.23 -3.17
C THR A 143 14.81 -9.10 -1.92
N VAL A 144 14.49 -8.55 -0.75
CA VAL A 144 14.40 -9.32 0.51
C VAL A 144 13.23 -10.30 0.45
N LEU A 145 12.08 -9.87 -0.07
CA LEU A 145 10.89 -10.71 -0.23
C LEU A 145 11.19 -11.96 -1.07
N PHE A 146 11.90 -11.79 -2.18
CA PHE A 146 12.17 -12.86 -3.15
C PHE A 146 13.47 -13.63 -2.88
N ARG A 147 14.48 -13.05 -2.23
CA ARG A 147 15.70 -13.77 -1.80
C ARG A 147 15.55 -14.49 -0.46
N GLY A 148 14.64 -14.05 0.41
CA GLY A 148 14.38 -14.67 1.72
C GLY A 148 13.83 -16.09 1.66
N GLY A 149 13.38 -16.56 0.48
CA GLY A 149 12.97 -17.95 0.24
C GLY A 149 14.13 -18.92 -0.01
N VAL A 150 15.38 -18.45 -0.04
CA VAL A 150 16.60 -19.26 -0.16
C VAL A 150 17.31 -19.30 1.19
N ARG A 151 16.68 -19.91 2.19
CA ARG A 151 17.38 -20.49 3.33
C ARG A 151 16.80 -21.89 3.57
N ARG A 152 17.63 -22.86 3.20
CA ARG A 152 17.72 -24.29 3.56
C ARG A 152 16.45 -24.94 4.10
#